data_AF-A0A959QFY4-F1
#
_entry.id   AF-A0A959QFY4-F1
#
_cell.length_a   1.000
_cell.length_b   1.000
_cell.length_c   1.000
_cell.angle_alpha   90.00
_cell.angle_beta   90.00
_cell.angle_gamma   90.00
#
_symmetry.space_group_name_H-M   'P 1'
#
loop_
_entity.id
_entity.type
_entity.pdbx_description
1 polymer ?
#
loop_
_entity_poly.entity_id
_entity_poly.type
_entity_poly.pdbx_seq_one_letter_code
_entity_poly.pdbx_strand_id
1 'polypeptide(L)' 'GGFTGGKTFDILVEGKRIATENISGKRDGAFINVFYPIPDDLVHGKKQITIQFNPHEGSRAGPFFCARITE' A
#
# COMPACT_ATOMS: atom_id res chain seq x y z
N GLY A 1 3.33 -15.15 10.68
CA GLY A 1 1.93 -15.52 10.42
C GLY A 1 1.84 -16.30 9.12
N GLY A 2 1.23 -17.49 9.14
CA GLY A 2 1.17 -18.44 8.02
C GLY A 2 -0.02 -18.21 7.10
N PHE A 3 -0.03 -17.11 6.34
CA PHE A 3 -0.98 -16.92 5.26
C PHE A 3 -0.36 -17.40 3.95
N THR A 4 -0.97 -18.40 3.32
CA THR A 4 -0.51 -19.06 2.08
C THR A 4 -1.10 -18.46 0.81
N GLY A 5 -2.06 -17.53 0.92
CA GLY A 5 -2.66 -16.85 -0.22
C GLY A 5 -1.80 -15.70 -0.80
N GLY A 6 -2.30 -15.08 -1.87
CA GLY A 6 -1.61 -13.98 -2.56
C GLY A 6 -1.46 -12.74 -1.68
N LYS A 7 -0.43 -11.94 -1.89
CA LYS A 7 -0.23 -10.68 -1.17
C LYS A 7 -0.28 -9.49 -2.12
N THR A 8 -1.22 -9.55 -3.05
CA THR A 8 -1.47 -8.52 -4.07
C THR A 8 -2.60 -7.60 -3.62
N PHE A 9 -2.38 -6.30 -3.74
CA PHE A 9 -3.35 -5.28 -3.36
C PHE A 9 -3.11 -3.98 -4.10
N ASP A 10 -4.18 -3.21 -4.27
CA ASP A 10 -4.11 -1.85 -4.79
C ASP A 10 -3.89 -0.86 -3.65
N ILE A 11 -3.09 0.17 -3.92
CA ILE A 11 -2.90 1.32 -3.04
C ILE A 11 -3.67 2.48 -3.66
N LEU A 12 -4.66 2.98 -2.93
CA LEU A 12 -5.51 4.08 -3.35
C LEU A 12 -5.24 5.28 -2.46
N VAL A 13 -5.21 6.46 -3.07
CA VAL A 13 -5.23 7.74 -2.37
C VAL A 13 -6.51 8.45 -2.80
N GLU A 14 -7.38 8.77 -1.85
CA GLU A 14 -8.66 9.45 -2.13
C GLU A 14 -9.52 8.67 -3.14
N GLY A 15 -9.50 7.34 -3.05
CA GLY A 15 -10.22 6.44 -3.96
C GLY A 15 -9.57 6.27 -5.34
N LYS A 16 -8.52 7.02 -5.68
CA LYS A 16 -7.77 6.85 -6.93
C LYS A 16 -6.61 5.87 -6.72
N ARG A 17 -6.58 4.78 -7.49
CA ARG A 17 -5.46 3.84 -7.48
C ARG A 17 -4.19 4.52 -7.97
N ILE A 18 -3.15 4.52 -7.13
CA ILE A 18 -1.82 5.04 -7.47
C ILE A 18 -0.82 3.92 -7.78
N ALA A 19 -1.05 2.72 -7.25
CA ALA A 19 -0.19 1.57 -7.48
C ALA A 19 -0.94 0.25 -7.24
N THR A 20 -0.41 -0.83 -7.80
CA THR A 20 -0.70 -2.21 -7.39
C THR A 20 0.60 -2.79 -6.87
N GLU A 21 0.57 -3.39 -5.68
CA GLU A 21 1.75 -3.98 -5.02
C GLU A 21 1.55 -5.48 -4.82
N ASN A 22 2.64 -6.25 -4.90
CA ASN A 22 2.69 -7.65 -4.53
C ASN A 22 3.92 -7.90 -3.65
N ILE A 23 3.68 -8.18 -2.37
CA ILE A 23 4.75 -8.41 -1.39
C ILE A 23 5.11 -9.89 -1.19
N SER A 24 4.56 -10.81 -2.00
CA SER A 24 4.90 -12.23 -1.93
C SER A 24 6.38 -12.46 -2.27
N GLY A 25 7.14 -13.02 -1.32
CA GLY A 25 8.57 -13.33 -1.50
C GLY A 25 9.47 -12.11 -1.70
N LYS A 26 8.93 -10.88 -1.56
CA LYS A 26 9.65 -9.64 -1.89
C LYS A 26 10.86 -9.42 -0.98
N ARG A 27 10.74 -9.75 0.31
CA ARG A 27 11.86 -9.86 1.27
C ARG A 27 11.41 -10.58 2.55
N ASP A 28 11.53 -11.90 2.57
CA ASP A 28 11.08 -12.70 3.71
C ASP A 28 11.96 -12.47 4.95
N GLY A 29 11.32 -12.31 6.12
CA GLY A 29 11.99 -12.17 7.41
C GLY A 29 12.58 -10.79 7.72
N ALA A 30 12.40 -9.79 6.85
CA ALA A 30 12.91 -8.44 7.06
C ALA A 30 11.86 -7.36 6.80
N PHE A 31 12.00 -6.22 7.48
CA PHE A 31 11.24 -5.02 7.17
C PHE A 31 11.77 -4.34 5.91
N ILE A 32 10.87 -3.80 5.10
CA ILE A 32 11.20 -3.00 3.93
C ILE A 32 10.42 -1.69 3.93
N ASN A 33 11.07 -0.64 3.45
CA ASN A 33 10.40 0.59 3.08
C ASN A 33 10.22 0.59 1.56
N VAL A 34 8.99 0.87 1.12
CA VAL A 34 8.65 1.03 -0.30
C VAL A 34 8.00 2.39 -0.45
N PHE A 35 8.39 3.12 -1.48
CA PHE A 35 7.91 4.46 -1.76
C PHE A 35 7.05 4.45 -3.01
N TYR A 36 5.90 5.12 -2.95
CA TYR A 36 5.01 5.32 -4.08
C TYR A 36 4.78 6.82 -4.27
N PRO A 37 5.00 7.36 -5.47
CA PRO A 37 4.70 8.76 -5.74
C PRO A 37 3.19 8.98 -5.60
N ILE A 38 2.82 10.01 -4.84
CA ILE A 38 1.44 10.46 -4.72
C ILE A 38 1.29 11.67 -5.64
N PRO A 39 0.38 11.64 -6.63
CA PRO A 39 0.11 12.81 -7.46
C PRO A 39 -0.34 14.02 -6.64
N ASP A 40 0.24 15.20 -6.91
CA ASP A 40 -0.02 16.45 -6.18
C ASP A 40 -1.51 16.82 -6.14
N ASP A 41 -2.26 16.51 -7.20
CA ASP A 41 -3.70 16.77 -7.30
C ASP A 41 -4.51 16.04 -6.21
N LEU A 42 -3.97 14.96 -5.64
CA LEU A 42 -4.64 14.18 -4.61
C LEU A 42 -4.43 14.71 -3.20
N VAL A 43 -3.38 15.51 -2.97
CA VAL A 43 -2.94 15.96 -1.64
C VAL A 43 -2.97 17.47 -1.47
N HIS A 44 -2.86 18.24 -2.55
CA HIS A 44 -2.73 19.69 -2.48
C HIS A 44 -3.91 20.35 -1.76
N GLY A 45 -3.60 21.18 -0.75
CA GLY A 45 -4.59 21.92 0.04
C GLY A 45 -5.41 21.08 1.02
N LYS A 46 -5.20 19.75 1.08
CA LYS A 46 -5.92 18.87 2.00
C LYS A 46 -5.19 18.76 3.34
N LYS A 47 -5.96 18.92 4.42
CA LYS A 47 -5.45 18.71 5.79
C LYS A 47 -5.41 17.23 6.19
N GLN A 48 -6.21 16.41 5.52
CA GLN A 48 -6.33 14.99 5.76
C GLN A 48 -6.59 14.31 4.41
N ILE A 49 -5.98 13.15 4.21
CA ILE A 49 -6.25 12.27 3.08
C ILE A 49 -6.53 10.85 3.57
N THR A 50 -7.28 10.11 2.77
CA THR A 50 -7.56 8.69 2.98
C THR A 50 -6.65 7.86 2.08
N ILE A 51 -5.90 6.95 2.70
CA ILE A 51 -5.12 5.93 2.01
C ILE A 51 -5.79 4.59 2.25
N GLN A 52 -6.05 3.83 1.18
CA GLN A 52 -6.68 2.52 1.26
C GLN A 52 -5.78 1.47 0.63
N PHE A 53 -5.72 0.31 1.28
CA PHE A 53 -5.01 -0.86 0.79
C PHE A 53 -6.04 -1.93 0.47
N ASN A 54 -6.39 -2.06 -0.80
CA ASN A 54 -7.49 -2.90 -1.25
C ASN A 54 -6.95 -4.25 -1.75
N PRO A 55 -7.09 -5.34 -0.98
CA PRO A 55 -6.64 -6.65 -1.43
C PRO A 55 -7.42 -7.09 -2.66
N HIS A 56 -6.72 -7.70 -3.61
CA HIS A 56 -7.37 -8.43 -4.69
C HIS A 56 -8.04 -9.69 -4.14
N GLU A 57 -8.94 -10.29 -4.93
CA GLU A 57 -9.59 -11.54 -4.56
C GLU A 57 -8.57 -12.63 -4.22
N GLY A 58 -8.80 -13.37 -3.14
CA GLY A 58 -7.87 -14.39 -2.64
C GLY A 58 -6.55 -13.85 -2.07
N SER A 59 -6.39 -12.53 -1.95
CA SER A 59 -5.18 -11.88 -1.46
C SER A 59 -5.36 -11.12 -0.14
N ARG A 60 -4.25 -10.69 0.46
CA ARG A 60 -4.21 -9.79 1.62
C ARG A 60 -3.25 -8.63 1.40
N ALA A 61 -3.56 -7.47 1.97
CA ALA A 61 -2.74 -6.28 1.88
C ALA A 61 -1.68 -6.12 2.99
N GLY A 62 -1.12 -7.23 3.49
CA GLY A 62 -0.24 -7.19 4.66
C GLY A 62 0.67 -8.41 4.83
N PRO A 63 1.55 -8.38 5.86
CA PRO A 63 1.56 -7.42 6.98
C PRO A 63 2.15 -6.05 6.62
N PHE A 64 1.58 -4.98 7.19
CA PHE A 64 2.13 -3.62 7.15
C PHE A 64 2.34 -3.12 8.59
N PHE A 65 3.43 -2.38 8.83
CA PHE A 65 3.82 -1.94 10.17
C PHE A 65 3.79 -0.42 10.33
N CYS A 66 4.03 0.32 9.25
CA CYS A 66 4.02 1.78 9.24
C CYS A 66 3.63 2.29 7.86
N ALA A 67 2.87 3.38 7.83
CA ALA A 67 2.65 4.19 6.65
C ALA A 67 2.97 5.65 7.03
N ARG A 68 3.72 6.34 6.18
CA ARG A 68 4.08 7.75 6.38
C ARG A 68 4.04 8.48 5.04
N ILE A 69 3.64 9.74 5.09
CA ILE A 69 3.85 10.68 3.99
C ILE A 69 5.21 11.33 4.22
N THR A 70 5.98 11.50 3.14
CA THR A 70 7.26 12.19 3.15
C THR A 70 7.25 13.27 2.08
N GLU A 71 8.02 14.33 2.33
CA GLU A 71 8.35 15.34 1.31
C GLU A 71 9.30 14.79 0.25
#